data_AF-A0A0A1VKD2-F1
#
_entry.id   AF-A0A0A1VKD2-F1
#
_cell.length_a   1.000
_cell.length_b   1.000
_cell.length_c   1.000
_cell.angle_alpha   90.00
_cell.angle_beta   90.00
_cell.angle_gamma   90.00
#
_symmetry.space_group_name_H-M   'P 1'
#
loop_
_entity.id
_entity.type
_entity.pdbx_description
1 polymer ?
#
loop_
_entity_poly.entity_id
_entity_poly.type
_entity_poly.pdbx_seq_one_letter_code
_entity_poly.pdbx_strand_id
1 'polypeptide(L)'
;MLRPVSIKKTNGIDQGRVYQMAIEYKLEFVKNIAKEDIWGQDLPEVDPGNYNFHNNDSLQEYRAAMEPRRQAMIRTEEFWKVNCPEPVSKYFWSFSATPEFTKVNGKDIKAGDGFVIQTVFDMVKSEKGWITRQ
;
A
#
# COMPACT_ATOMS: atom_id res chain seq x y z
N MET A 1 -1.76 10.98 -2.54
CA MET A 1 -3.08 11.59 -2.41
C MET A 1 -4.01 10.62 -1.69
N LEU A 2 -3.54 10.23 -0.52
CA LEU A 2 -4.32 9.52 0.48
C LEU A 2 -4.33 10.44 1.69
N ARG A 3 -5.48 10.57 2.35
CA ARG A 3 -5.58 11.34 3.59
C ARG A 3 -6.24 10.48 4.67
N PRO A 4 -5.73 10.51 5.91
CA PRO A 4 -6.44 9.91 7.02
C PRO A 4 -7.68 10.76 7.34
N VAL A 5 -8.85 10.12 7.44
CA VAL A 5 -10.12 10.73 7.86
C VAL A 5 -10.77 9.87 8.93
N SER A 6 -11.72 10.45 9.65
CA SER A 6 -12.52 9.74 10.67
C SER A 6 -11.67 9.02 11.72
N ILE A 7 -10.57 9.66 12.16
CA ILE A 7 -9.63 9.11 13.14
C ILE A 7 -10.35 8.92 14.48
N LYS A 8 -10.30 7.71 15.01
CA LYS A 8 -10.87 7.31 16.30
C LYS A 8 -9.80 6.61 17.11
N LYS A 9 -9.69 6.98 18.39
CA LYS A 9 -8.95 6.19 19.36
C LYS A 9 -9.83 5.03 19.82
N THR A 10 -9.39 3.79 19.61
CA THR A 10 -10.15 2.59 19.95
C THR A 10 -9.69 1.96 21.25
N ASN A 11 -8.46 2.24 21.70
CA ASN A 11 -7.97 1.83 23.01
C ASN A 11 -6.85 2.75 23.54
N GLY A 12 -6.54 2.58 24.82
CA GLY A 12 -5.48 3.26 25.53
C GLY A 12 -5.04 2.48 26.76
N ILE A 13 -4.06 1.58 26.59
CA ILE A 13 -3.59 0.73 27.68
C ILE A 13 -2.28 1.32 28.23
N ASP A 14 -2.31 1.77 29.47
CA ASP A 14 -1.09 2.13 30.21
C ASP A 14 -0.39 0.86 30.71
N GLN A 15 0.84 0.63 30.27
CA GLN A 15 1.72 -0.46 30.74
C GLN A 15 2.87 0.07 31.61
N GLY A 16 2.69 1.23 32.25
CA GLY A 16 3.61 1.87 33.17
C GLY A 16 4.73 2.64 32.47
N ARG A 17 5.50 1.99 31.58
CA ARG A 17 6.60 2.62 30.81
C ARG A 17 6.20 2.98 29.38
N VAL A 18 5.23 2.25 28.83
CA VAL A 18 4.73 2.42 27.47
C VAL A 18 3.21 2.50 27.55
N TYR A 19 2.65 3.39 26.75
CA TYR A 19 1.22 3.51 26.56
C TYR A 19 0.86 3.03 25.16
N GLN A 20 0.06 1.98 25.07
CA GLN A 20 -0.39 1.46 23.78
C GLN A 20 -1.67 2.18 23.35
N MET A 21 -1.60 2.88 22.23
CA MET A 21 -2.74 3.57 21.64
C MET A 21 -3.18 2.85 20.38
N ALA A 22 -4.34 2.19 20.46
CA ALA A 22 -5.00 1.68 19.26
C ALA A 22 -5.80 2.82 18.62
N ILE A 23 -5.59 3.03 17.33
CA ILE A 23 -6.39 3.95 16.52
C ILE A 23 -7.00 3.23 15.32
N GLU A 24 -8.16 3.71 14.94
CA GLU A 24 -8.85 3.37 13.70
C GLU A 24 -8.99 4.65 12.87
N TYR A 25 -8.66 4.59 11.59
CA TYR A 25 -8.91 5.70 10.67
C TYR A 25 -9.17 5.17 9.27
N LYS A 26 -9.92 5.92 8.46
CA LYS A 26 -10.08 5.62 7.04
C LYS A 26 -8.97 6.30 6.26
N LEU A 27 -8.25 5.55 5.44
CA LEU A 27 -7.34 6.14 4.46
C LEU A 27 -8.13 6.38 3.17
N GLU A 28 -8.39 7.65 2.87
CA GLU A 28 -9.28 8.08 1.79
C GLU A 28 -8.51 8.63 0.58
N PHE A 29 -8.89 8.19 -0.61
CA PHE A 29 -8.41 8.75 -1.87
C PHE A 29 -9.09 10.09 -2.14
N VAL A 30 -8.30 11.13 -2.40
CA VAL A 30 -8.84 12.49 -2.58
C VAL A 30 -9.21 12.83 -4.03
N LYS A 31 -8.89 11.95 -4.98
CA LYS A 31 -9.19 12.11 -6.40
C LYS A 31 -9.52 10.79 -7.05
N ASN A 32 -10.12 10.84 -8.24
CA ASN A 32 -10.35 9.66 -9.07
C ASN A 32 -9.00 9.16 -9.62
N ILE A 33 -8.83 7.83 -9.67
CA ILE A 33 -7.62 7.16 -10.14
C ILE A 33 -8.03 5.93 -10.95
N ALA A 34 -7.46 5.77 -12.14
CA ALA A 34 -7.71 4.60 -12.97
C ALA A 34 -7.05 3.37 -12.34
N LYS A 35 -7.68 2.18 -12.46
CA LYS A 35 -7.15 0.94 -11.89
C LYS A 35 -5.70 0.68 -12.31
N GLU A 36 -5.36 1.03 -13.54
CA GLU A 36 -4.05 0.79 -14.15
C GLU A 36 -2.92 1.55 -13.47
N ASP A 37 -3.24 2.70 -12.87
CA ASP A 37 -2.27 3.58 -12.23
C ASP A 37 -1.92 3.15 -10.81
N ILE A 38 -2.75 2.30 -10.20
CA ILE A 38 -2.71 1.96 -8.77
C ILE A 38 -2.61 0.46 -8.50
N TRP A 39 -3.20 -0.36 -9.36
CA TRP A 39 -3.23 -1.82 -9.25
C TRP A 39 -2.43 -2.52 -10.36
N GLY A 40 -2.04 -1.76 -11.39
CA GLY A 40 -1.36 -2.28 -12.57
C GLY A 40 -2.31 -2.61 -13.72
N GLN A 41 -1.72 -2.99 -14.85
CA GLN A 41 -2.41 -3.21 -16.12
C GLN A 41 -2.70 -4.70 -16.35
N ASP A 42 -3.83 -5.00 -17.00
CA ASP A 42 -4.12 -6.34 -17.50
C ASP A 42 -3.24 -6.61 -18.73
N LEU A 43 -2.10 -7.27 -18.52
CA LEU A 43 -1.12 -7.57 -19.56
C LEU A 43 -1.16 -9.06 -19.95
N PRO A 44 -1.02 -9.41 -21.25
CA PRO A 44 -1.06 -10.79 -21.73
C PRO A 44 0.01 -11.65 -21.05
N GLU A 45 -0.35 -12.83 -20.55
CA GLU A 45 0.57 -13.76 -19.89
C GLU A 45 1.82 -14.02 -20.73
N VAL A 46 2.99 -13.96 -20.10
CA VAL A 46 4.26 -14.34 -20.73
C VAL A 46 4.66 -15.67 -20.11
N ASP A 47 4.48 -16.74 -20.87
CA ASP A 47 4.88 -18.08 -20.46
C ASP A 47 6.42 -18.23 -20.59
N PRO A 48 7.15 -18.42 -19.47
CA PRO A 48 8.60 -18.62 -19.51
C PRO A 48 9.02 -19.88 -20.29
N GLY A 49 8.13 -20.87 -20.43
CA GLY A 49 8.38 -22.10 -21.18
C GLY A 49 8.58 -21.89 -22.69
N ASN A 50 8.17 -20.74 -23.22
CA ASN A 50 8.37 -20.39 -24.63
C ASN A 50 9.78 -19.82 -24.93
N TYR A 51 10.65 -19.69 -23.91
CA TYR A 51 11.95 -19.04 -24.05
C TYR A 51 13.10 -19.97 -23.63
N ASN A 52 14.23 -19.87 -24.34
CA ASN A 52 15.46 -20.59 -24.02
C ASN A 52 16.44 -19.66 -23.30
N PHE A 53 16.51 -19.76 -21.97
CA PHE A 53 17.38 -18.90 -21.15
C PHE A 53 18.88 -19.14 -21.31
N HIS A 54 19.30 -20.20 -22.02
CA HIS A 54 20.71 -20.43 -22.38
C HIS A 54 21.12 -19.73 -23.68
N ASN A 55 20.15 -19.17 -24.42
CA ASN A 55 20.37 -18.38 -25.62
C ASN A 55 20.17 -16.88 -25.29
N ASN A 56 21.17 -16.06 -25.62
CA ASN A 56 21.15 -14.62 -25.34
C ASN A 56 20.03 -13.88 -26.08
N ASP A 57 19.71 -14.26 -27.32
CA ASP A 57 18.66 -13.62 -28.12
C ASP A 57 17.28 -13.94 -27.51
N SER A 58 17.04 -15.21 -27.17
CA SER A 58 15.79 -15.61 -26.51
C SER A 58 15.63 -15.00 -25.10
N LEU A 59 16.73 -14.80 -24.38
CA LEU A 59 16.74 -14.05 -23.12
C LEU A 59 16.39 -12.57 -23.33
N GLN A 60 16.86 -11.94 -24.42
CA GLN A 60 16.49 -10.56 -24.75
C GLN A 60 15.01 -10.46 -25.14
N GLU A 61 14.49 -11.40 -25.91
CA GLU A 61 13.07 -11.49 -26.26
C GLU A 61 12.18 -11.61 -25.01
N TYR A 62 12.55 -12.49 -24.07
CA TYR A 62 11.86 -12.62 -22.79
C TYR A 62 11.85 -11.30 -22.00
N ARG A 63 13.00 -10.63 -21.91
CA ARG A 63 13.11 -9.34 -21.22
C ARG A 63 12.24 -8.27 -21.88
N ALA A 64 12.24 -8.20 -23.21
CA ALA A 64 11.39 -7.28 -23.96
C ALA A 64 9.90 -7.57 -23.73
N ALA A 65 9.51 -8.85 -23.70
CA ALA A 65 8.15 -9.27 -23.41
C ALA A 65 7.71 -8.94 -21.96
N MET A 66 8.65 -8.96 -21.01
CA MET A 66 8.39 -8.62 -19.60
C MET A 66 8.47 -7.12 -19.29
N GLU A 67 9.08 -6.32 -20.17
CA GLU A 67 9.30 -4.89 -19.94
C GLU A 67 8.01 -4.10 -19.64
N PRO A 68 6.87 -4.32 -20.33
CA PRO A 68 5.62 -3.65 -20.00
C PRO A 68 5.14 -3.94 -18.57
N ARG A 69 5.28 -5.19 -18.11
CA ARG A 69 4.94 -5.57 -16.72
C ARG A 69 5.83 -4.86 -15.72
N ARG A 70 7.14 -4.82 -16.01
CA ARG A 70 8.12 -4.15 -15.15
C ARG A 70 7.80 -2.66 -15.01
N GLN A 71 7.47 -1.98 -16.11
CA GLN A 71 7.08 -0.57 -16.12
C GLN A 71 5.77 -0.33 -15.34
N ALA A 72 4.77 -1.19 -15.52
CA ALA A 72 3.52 -1.10 -14.77
C ALA A 72 3.72 -1.28 -13.25
N MET A 73 4.59 -2.21 -12.85
CA MET A 73 4.95 -2.42 -11.45
C MET A 73 5.66 -1.19 -10.85
N ILE A 74 6.65 -0.63 -11.54
CA ILE A 74 7.36 0.58 -11.10
C ILE A 74 6.39 1.74 -10.92
N ARG A 75 5.50 1.96 -11.88
CA ARG A 75 4.48 3.02 -11.80
C ARG A 75 3.58 2.85 -10.59
N THR A 76 3.16 1.61 -10.31
CA THR A 76 2.34 1.28 -9.14
C THR A 76 3.10 1.55 -7.84
N GLU A 77 4.35 1.10 -7.73
CA GLU A 77 5.20 1.34 -6.56
C GLU A 77 5.45 2.82 -6.32
N GLU A 78 5.78 3.58 -7.37
CA GLU A 78 5.97 5.03 -7.28
C GLU A 78 4.70 5.75 -6.85
N PHE A 79 3.54 5.32 -7.35
CA PHE A 79 2.27 5.85 -6.89
C PHE A 79 2.16 5.69 -5.37
N TRP A 80 2.30 4.48 -4.83
CA TRP A 80 2.15 4.25 -3.39
C TRP A 80 3.22 4.95 -2.56
N LYS A 81 4.46 4.98 -3.02
CA LYS A 81 5.57 5.67 -2.34
C LYS A 81 5.36 7.17 -2.22
N VAL A 82 4.84 7.82 -3.26
CA VAL A 82 4.60 9.28 -3.26
C VAL A 82 3.30 9.62 -2.55
N ASN A 83 2.30 8.74 -2.65
CA ASN A 83 0.92 9.08 -2.30
C ASN A 83 0.47 8.58 -0.93
N CYS A 84 1.17 7.62 -0.35
CA CYS A 84 0.89 7.01 0.95
C CYS A 84 1.99 7.39 1.95
N PRO A 85 1.70 8.16 3.02
CA PRO A 85 2.72 8.55 3.99
C PRO A 85 3.22 7.35 4.79
N GLU A 86 4.52 7.31 5.09
CA GLU A 86 5.07 6.40 6.11
C GLU A 86 4.39 6.63 7.47
N PRO A 87 4.15 5.58 8.28
CA PRO A 87 4.52 4.18 8.07
C PRO A 87 3.55 3.37 7.19
N VAL A 88 2.49 4.00 6.67
CA VAL A 88 1.40 3.32 5.98
C VAL A 88 1.85 2.72 4.65
N SER A 89 2.77 3.36 3.93
CA SER A 89 3.42 2.80 2.74
C SER A 89 4.16 1.50 3.02
N LYS A 90 4.96 1.45 4.10
CA LYS A 90 5.75 0.26 4.48
C LYS A 90 4.91 -0.95 4.85
N TYR A 91 3.75 -0.72 5.47
CA TYR A 91 2.82 -1.78 5.89
C TYR A 91 1.61 -1.91 4.98
N PHE A 92 1.57 -1.20 3.84
CA PHE A 92 0.41 -1.12 2.98
C PHE A 92 -0.12 -2.50 2.59
N TRP A 93 0.78 -3.37 2.13
CA TRP A 93 0.43 -4.74 1.72
C TRP A 93 0.02 -5.65 2.89
N SER A 94 0.42 -5.33 4.12
CA SER A 94 -0.05 -6.04 5.32
C SER A 94 -1.55 -5.80 5.58
N PHE A 95 -2.13 -4.73 5.04
CA PHE A 95 -3.57 -4.46 5.14
C PHE A 95 -4.40 -5.08 4.01
N SER A 96 -3.76 -5.71 3.01
CA SER A 96 -4.45 -6.32 1.87
C SER A 96 -5.41 -7.46 2.26
N ALA A 97 -5.21 -8.04 3.45
CA ALA A 97 -6.09 -9.06 4.03
C ALA A 97 -7.34 -8.49 4.72
N THR A 98 -7.48 -7.17 4.86
CA THR A 98 -8.68 -6.57 5.47
C THR A 98 -9.88 -6.70 4.51
N PRO A 99 -11.08 -7.08 5.00
CA PRO A 99 -12.27 -7.20 4.14
C PRO A 99 -12.58 -5.92 3.37
N GLU A 100 -12.33 -4.75 3.96
CA GLU A 100 -12.54 -3.45 3.37
C GLU A 100 -11.64 -3.20 2.16
N PHE A 101 -10.42 -3.74 2.16
CA PHE A 101 -9.49 -3.60 1.05
C PHE A 101 -10.01 -4.25 -0.24
N THR A 102 -10.74 -5.37 -0.13
CA THR A 102 -11.34 -6.06 -1.28
C THR A 102 -12.35 -5.19 -2.06
N LYS A 103 -12.91 -4.15 -1.42
CA LYS A 103 -13.87 -3.26 -2.07
C LYS A 103 -13.21 -2.36 -3.12
N VAL A 104 -11.96 -1.96 -2.87
CA VAL A 104 -11.17 -1.06 -3.74
C VAL A 104 -10.14 -1.78 -4.60
N ASN A 105 -9.70 -2.98 -4.20
CA ASN A 105 -8.68 -3.74 -4.91
C ASN A 105 -9.09 -4.08 -6.35
N GLY A 106 -8.18 -3.85 -7.30
CA GLY A 106 -8.35 -4.19 -8.71
C GLY A 106 -9.40 -3.35 -9.47
N LYS A 107 -9.87 -2.25 -8.90
CA LYS A 107 -10.92 -1.40 -9.48
C LYS A 107 -10.46 0.04 -9.66
N ASP A 108 -11.16 0.75 -10.53
CA ASP A 108 -11.09 2.21 -10.58
C ASP A 108 -11.49 2.78 -9.23
N ILE A 109 -10.76 3.81 -8.81
CA ILE A 109 -10.97 4.49 -7.55
C ILE A 109 -11.68 5.81 -7.80
N LYS A 110 -12.70 6.10 -7.00
CA LYS A 110 -13.35 7.40 -6.95
C LYS A 110 -12.85 8.21 -5.75
N ALA A 111 -12.88 9.53 -5.90
CA ALA A 111 -12.63 10.42 -4.77
C ALA A 111 -13.62 10.11 -3.63
N GLY A 112 -13.11 9.94 -2.42
CA GLY A 112 -13.89 9.51 -1.26
C GLY A 112 -13.87 7.99 -1.02
N ASP A 113 -13.41 7.18 -1.97
CA ASP A 113 -13.14 5.76 -1.70
C ASP A 113 -11.98 5.62 -0.72
N GLY A 114 -11.90 4.48 -0.05
CA GLY A 114 -10.84 4.22 0.91
C GLY A 114 -11.07 2.94 1.69
N PHE A 115 -10.16 2.67 2.60
CA PHE A 115 -10.18 1.48 3.45
C PHE A 115 -9.85 1.89 4.88
N VAL A 116 -10.38 1.11 5.84
CA VAL A 116 -10.15 1.35 7.26
C VAL A 116 -8.83 0.72 7.65
N ILE A 117 -8.02 1.48 8.38
CA ILE A 117 -6.77 1.04 8.97
C ILE A 117 -6.95 1.03 10.48
N GLN A 118 -6.67 -0.13 11.07
CA GLN A 118 -6.52 -0.28 12.51
C GLN A 118 -5.03 -0.50 12.80
N THR A 119 -4.48 0.31 13.70
CA THR A 119 -3.07 0.23 14.07
C THR A 119 -2.87 0.54 15.54
N VAL A 120 -1.78 0.05 16.10
CA VAL A 120 -1.40 0.26 17.50
C VAL A 120 -0.07 0.98 17.53
N PHE A 121 -0.04 2.13 18.21
CA PHE A 121 1.18 2.87 18.47
C PHE A 121 1.63 2.62 19.90
N ASP A 122 2.89 2.23 20.05
CA ASP A 122 3.57 2.28 21.34
C ASP A 122 4.01 3.72 21.59
N MET A 123 3.52 4.32 22.67
CA MET A 123 3.89 5.67 23.07
C MET A 123 4.77 5.63 24.32
N VAL A 124 5.81 6.46 24.35
CA VAL A 124 6.66 6.65 25.53
C VAL A 124 6.43 8.03 26.12
N LYS A 125 6.55 8.13 27.44
CA LYS A 125 6.37 9.38 28.16
C LYS A 125 7.61 10.26 27.98
N SER A 126 7.42 11.48 27.51
CA SER A 126 8.45 12.53 27.41
C SER A 126 8.06 13.73 28.28
N GLU A 127 8.99 14.67 28.47
CA GLU A 127 8.73 15.94 29.18
C GLU A 127 7.63 16.78 28.51
N LYS A 128 7.36 16.56 27.21
CA LYS A 128 6.32 17.24 26.43
C LYS A 128 5.02 16.43 26.31
N GLY A 129 4.89 15.33 27.05
CA GLY A 129 3.76 14.41 26.97
C GLY A 129 4.12 13.09 26.29
N TRP A 130 3.11 12.34 25.84
CA TRP A 130 3.31 11.05 25.18
C TRP A 130 3.73 11.25 23.72
N ILE A 131 4.81 10.58 23.31
CA ILE A 131 5.31 10.57 21.93
C ILE A 131 5.34 9.15 21.37
N THR A 132 5.09 8.99 20.08
CA THR A 132 5.18 7.69 19.40
C THR A 132 6.62 7.19 19.39
N ARG A 133 6.83 5.93 19.76
CA ARG A 133 8.11 5.24 19.62
C ARG A 133 8.26 4.84 18.15
N GLN A 134 9.25 5.42 17.45
CA GLN A 134 9.61 5.04 16.08
C GLN A 134 10.35 3.71 16.05
#